data_AF-A0A1C0Y599-F1
#
_entry.id   AF-A0A1C0Y599-F1
#
_cell.length_a   1.000
_cell.length_b   1.000
_cell.length_c   1.000
_cell.angle_alpha   90.00
_cell.angle_beta   90.00
_cell.angle_gamma   90.00
#
_symmetry.space_group_name_H-M   'P 1'
#
loop_
_entity.id
_entity.type
_entity.pdbx_description
1 polymer ?
#
loop_
_entity_poly.entity_id
_entity_poly.type
_entity_poly.pdbx_seq_one_letter_code
_entity_poly.pdbx_strand_id
1 'polypeptide(L)'
;MYSFMVFLHIVGVLLMFGAVSLTLAAMVGLLVARHVMILRTWANFAVKMDGLLPPSAVFVIGPGIYLTISAWGWQTAWINMSLVLLLFMCMAGPVINLPRLKRIAAAANEHPLEHMSEALQIECRNVVLWRSVSMMALQLIAIVYMMTMKPSIIGAIVAVMVCTIIGLVLAQFALYSTTKRPEMINNR
;
A
#
# COMPACT_ATOMS: atom_id res chain seq x y z
N MET A 1 18.05 -6.36 -25.73
CA MET A 1 17.25 -7.05 -24.70
C MET A 1 17.31 -6.33 -23.35
N TYR A 2 18.48 -5.94 -22.86
CA TYR A 2 18.62 -5.18 -21.60
C TYR A 2 17.66 -3.99 -21.46
N SER A 3 17.69 -3.02 -22.39
CA SER A 3 16.86 -1.80 -22.29
C SER A 3 15.36 -2.07 -22.30
N PHE A 4 14.92 -3.10 -23.03
CA PHE A 4 13.52 -3.51 -23.05
C PHE A 4 13.09 -4.12 -21.71
N MET A 5 13.96 -4.91 -21.07
CA MET A 5 13.69 -5.47 -19.74
C MET A 5 13.69 -4.39 -18.65
N VAL A 6 14.59 -3.40 -18.75
CA VAL A 6 14.55 -2.22 -17.87
C VAL A 6 13.23 -1.45 -18.06
N PHE A 7 12.78 -1.25 -19.30
CA PHE A 7 11.49 -0.62 -19.57
C PHE A 7 10.33 -1.37 -18.90
N LEU A 8 10.23 -2.69 -19.09
CA LEU A 8 9.18 -3.51 -18.46
C LEU A 8 9.25 -3.47 -16.94
N HIS A 9 10.46 -3.52 -16.36
CA HIS A 9 10.67 -3.39 -14.92
C HIS A 9 10.12 -2.08 -14.38
N ILE A 10 10.46 -0.95 -15.03
CA ILE A 10 10.00 0.38 -14.64
C ILE A 10 8.47 0.49 -14.78
N VAL A 11 7.89 -0.04 -15.86
CA VAL A 11 6.42 -0.09 -16.02
C VAL A 11 5.78 -0.84 -14.84
N GLY A 12 6.34 -1.98 -14.43
CA GLY A 12 5.89 -2.71 -13.25
C GLY A 12 5.96 -1.88 -11.98
N VAL A 13 7.06 -1.16 -11.77
CA VAL A 13 7.25 -0.31 -10.58
C VAL A 13 6.21 0.82 -10.57
N LEU A 14 5.97 1.47 -11.70
CA LEU A 14 4.96 2.53 -11.83
C LEU A 14 3.54 2.01 -11.56
N LEU A 15 3.20 0.83 -12.09
CA LEU A 15 1.91 0.18 -11.83
C LEU A 15 1.74 -0.13 -10.34
N MET A 16 2.79 -0.64 -9.68
CA MET A 16 2.75 -0.98 -8.27
C MET A 16 2.62 0.27 -7.39
N PHE A 17 3.39 1.33 -7.69
CA PHE A 17 3.24 2.63 -7.01
C PHE A 17 1.84 3.20 -7.18
N GLY A 18 1.30 3.16 -8.40
CA GLY A 18 -0.06 3.60 -8.70
C GLY A 18 -1.08 2.83 -7.89
N ALA A 19 -1.00 1.49 -7.91
CA ALA A 19 -1.90 0.62 -7.16
C ALA A 19 -1.88 0.92 -5.66
N VAL A 20 -0.70 0.94 -5.03
CA VAL A 20 -0.59 1.20 -3.58
C VAL A 20 -1.04 2.62 -3.22
N SER A 21 -0.65 3.62 -4.00
CA SER A 21 -1.00 5.02 -3.72
C SER A 21 -2.51 5.27 -3.87
N LEU A 22 -3.13 4.70 -4.91
CA LEU A 22 -4.57 4.78 -5.12
C LEU A 22 -5.34 4.01 -4.04
N THR A 23 -4.85 2.85 -3.60
CA THR A 23 -5.44 2.12 -2.47
C THR A 23 -5.36 2.94 -1.18
N LEU A 24 -4.22 3.55 -0.87
CA LEU A 24 -4.09 4.42 0.30
C LEU A 24 -5.00 5.64 0.22
N ALA A 25 -5.08 6.30 -0.95
CA ALA A 25 -6.00 7.41 -1.19
C ALA A 25 -7.47 6.98 -1.02
N ALA A 26 -7.83 5.80 -1.52
CA ALA A 26 -9.16 5.23 -1.36
C ALA A 26 -9.48 4.98 0.12
N MET A 27 -8.51 4.48 0.89
CA MET A 27 -8.66 4.30 2.34
C MET A 27 -8.87 5.63 3.07
N VAL A 28 -8.16 6.69 2.69
CA VAL A 28 -8.44 8.04 3.22
C VAL A 28 -9.88 8.45 2.89
N GLY A 29 -10.34 8.16 1.66
CA GLY A 29 -11.73 8.33 1.25
C GLY A 29 -12.73 7.58 2.14
N LEU A 30 -12.40 6.35 2.56
CA LEU A 30 -13.22 5.57 3.49
C LEU A 30 -13.36 6.25 4.86
N LEU A 31 -12.28 6.85 5.37
CA LEU A 31 -12.29 7.52 6.68
C LEU A 31 -13.11 8.82 6.70
N VAL A 32 -13.18 9.52 5.57
CA VAL A 32 -13.84 10.84 5.49
C VAL A 32 -15.27 10.77 4.93
N ALA A 33 -15.67 9.62 4.38
CA ALA A 33 -17.01 9.41 3.87
C ALA A 33 -18.04 9.66 4.98
N ARG A 34 -19.14 10.35 4.65
CA ARG A 34 -20.28 10.58 5.57
C ARG A 34 -21.53 9.79 5.18
N HIS A 35 -21.57 9.33 3.93
CA HIS A 35 -22.70 8.61 3.34
C HIS A 35 -22.24 7.25 2.83
N VAL A 36 -23.10 6.24 3.02
CA VAL A 36 -22.81 4.84 2.64
C VAL A 36 -22.56 4.70 1.14
N MET A 37 -23.22 5.51 0.30
CA MET A 37 -23.00 5.52 -1.15
C MET A 37 -21.55 5.91 -1.52
N ILE A 38 -21.02 6.97 -0.91
CA ILE A 38 -19.64 7.43 -1.15
C ILE A 38 -18.65 6.40 -0.61
N LEU A 39 -18.93 5.84 0.57
CA LEU A 39 -18.11 4.79 1.17
C LEU A 39 -18.01 3.56 0.26
N ARG A 40 -19.14 3.12 -0.30
CA ARG A 40 -19.22 1.98 -1.22
C ARG A 40 -18.36 2.20 -2.46
N THR A 41 -18.38 3.40 -3.02
CA THR A 41 -17.54 3.76 -4.17
C THR A 41 -16.06 3.62 -3.82
N TRP A 42 -15.61 4.18 -2.69
CA TRP A 42 -14.23 4.08 -2.25
C TRP A 42 -13.82 2.64 -1.88
N ALA A 43 -14.71 1.86 -1.25
CA ALA A 43 -14.42 0.49 -0.84
C ALA A 43 -14.21 -0.42 -2.05
N ASN A 44 -15.11 -0.35 -3.03
CA ASN A 44 -14.99 -1.10 -4.27
C ASN A 44 -13.78 -0.64 -5.09
N PHE A 45 -13.47 0.66 -5.10
CA PHE A 45 -12.27 1.17 -5.75
C PHE A 45 -11.00 0.64 -5.08
N ALA A 46 -10.91 0.66 -3.75
CA ALA A 46 -9.78 0.12 -3.00
C ALA A 46 -9.55 -1.39 -3.28
N VAL A 47 -10.61 -2.19 -3.32
CA VAL A 47 -10.53 -3.62 -3.67
C VAL A 47 -9.97 -3.81 -5.09
N LYS A 48 -10.43 -3.02 -6.06
CA LYS A 48 -9.94 -3.09 -7.44
C LYS A 48 -8.46 -2.69 -7.55
N MET A 49 -8.06 -1.62 -6.86
CA MET A 49 -6.67 -1.13 -6.90
C MET A 49 -5.70 -2.09 -6.19
N ASP A 50 -6.08 -2.64 -5.04
CA ASP A 50 -5.27 -3.67 -4.35
C ASP A 50 -5.14 -4.95 -5.21
N GLY A 51 -6.18 -5.28 -5.99
CA GLY A 51 -6.15 -6.36 -6.99
C GLY A 51 -5.16 -6.16 -8.14
N LEU A 52 -4.65 -4.94 -8.37
CA LEU A 52 -3.60 -4.67 -9.37
C LEU A 52 -2.20 -5.00 -8.85
N LEU A 53 -2.03 -5.31 -7.56
CA LEU A 53 -0.73 -5.64 -6.99
C LEU A 53 -0.10 -6.90 -7.60
N PRO A 54 -0.78 -8.06 -7.69
CA PRO A 54 -0.20 -9.26 -8.30
C PRO A 54 0.30 -9.07 -9.74
N PRO A 55 -0.47 -8.49 -10.69
CA PRO A 55 0.05 -8.27 -12.03
C PRO A 55 1.21 -7.26 -12.04
N SER A 56 1.16 -6.19 -11.25
CA SER A 56 2.30 -5.25 -11.16
C SER A 56 3.58 -5.94 -10.68
N ALA A 57 3.47 -6.83 -9.69
CA ALA A 57 4.60 -7.61 -9.17
C ALA A 57 5.24 -8.49 -10.23
N VAL A 58 4.45 -9.11 -11.13
CA VAL A 58 4.99 -9.91 -12.24
C VAL A 58 5.85 -9.05 -13.17
N PHE A 59 5.39 -7.85 -13.51
CA PHE A 59 6.14 -6.90 -14.35
C PHE A 59 7.39 -6.34 -13.66
N VAL A 60 7.43 -6.30 -12.33
CA VAL A 60 8.65 -5.93 -11.58
C VAL A 60 9.62 -7.11 -11.49
N ILE A 61 9.15 -8.25 -10.99
CA ILE A 61 9.97 -9.41 -10.61
C ILE A 61 10.56 -10.09 -11.85
N GLY A 62 9.76 -10.35 -12.89
CA GLY A 62 10.23 -11.09 -14.07
C GLY A 62 11.43 -10.42 -14.74
N PRO A 63 11.29 -9.16 -15.19
CA PRO A 63 12.41 -8.40 -15.75
C PRO A 63 13.53 -8.13 -14.72
N GLY A 64 13.21 -7.91 -13.45
CA GLY A 64 14.19 -7.71 -12.39
C GLY A 64 15.12 -8.91 -12.17
N ILE A 65 14.57 -10.13 -12.18
CA ILE A 65 15.32 -11.38 -12.12
C ILE A 65 16.20 -11.52 -13.36
N TYR A 66 15.66 -11.25 -14.56
CA TYR A 66 16.45 -11.29 -15.79
C TYR A 66 17.65 -10.34 -15.72
N LEU A 67 17.44 -9.09 -15.28
CA LEU A 67 18.50 -8.09 -15.14
C LEU A 67 19.55 -8.52 -14.10
N THR A 68 19.10 -9.13 -13.00
CA THR A 68 20.01 -9.65 -11.96
C THR A 68 20.90 -10.74 -12.53
N ILE A 69 20.34 -11.71 -13.27
CA ILE A 69 21.11 -12.81 -13.86
C ILE A 69 22.05 -12.32 -14.96
N SER A 70 21.59 -11.40 -15.81
CA SER A 70 22.32 -11.01 -17.03
C SER A 70 23.33 -9.89 -16.85
N ALA A 71 23.18 -9.03 -15.84
CA ALA A 71 23.98 -7.80 -15.72
C ALA A 71 24.56 -7.50 -14.33
N TRP A 72 23.89 -7.87 -13.23
CA TRP A 72 24.28 -7.40 -11.89
C TRP A 72 24.86 -8.48 -10.96
N GLY A 73 24.29 -9.69 -10.99
CA GLY A 73 24.59 -10.78 -10.06
C GLY A 73 23.95 -10.63 -8.67
N TRP A 74 23.88 -11.76 -7.95
CA TRP A 74 23.21 -11.88 -6.64
C TRP A 74 24.05 -11.42 -5.44
N GLN A 75 25.30 -10.99 -5.66
CA GLN A 75 26.20 -10.53 -4.60
C GLN A 75 25.96 -9.06 -4.21
N THR A 76 24.85 -8.47 -4.67
CA THR A 76 24.50 -7.07 -4.43
C THR A 76 23.41 -6.95 -3.38
N ALA A 77 23.75 -6.34 -2.24
CA ALA A 77 22.86 -6.26 -1.08
C ALA A 77 21.52 -5.56 -1.40
N TRP A 78 21.55 -4.49 -2.19
CA TRP A 78 20.35 -3.74 -2.55
C TRP A 78 19.35 -4.55 -3.37
N ILE A 79 19.81 -5.45 -4.25
CA ILE A 79 18.92 -6.36 -5.02
C ILE A 79 18.21 -7.31 -4.07
N ASN A 80 18.98 -8.03 -3.24
CA ASN A 80 18.43 -9.05 -2.35
C ASN A 80 17.45 -8.45 -1.34
N MET A 81 17.79 -7.31 -0.74
CA MET A 81 16.91 -6.63 0.21
C MET A 81 15.63 -6.12 -0.46
N SER A 82 15.73 -5.53 -1.66
CA SER A 82 14.56 -5.03 -2.39
C SER A 82 13.65 -6.18 -2.81
N LEU A 83 14.21 -7.32 -3.23
CA LEU A 83 13.44 -8.49 -3.60
C LEU A 83 12.72 -9.11 -2.40
N VAL A 84 13.40 -9.27 -1.26
CA VAL A 84 12.78 -9.79 -0.02
C VAL A 84 11.61 -8.88 0.40
N LEU A 85 11.82 -7.56 0.38
CA LEU A 85 10.80 -6.59 0.74
C LEU A 85 9.61 -6.62 -0.24
N LEU A 86 9.89 -6.71 -1.54
CA LEU A 86 8.86 -6.84 -2.57
C LEU A 86 8.05 -8.12 -2.40
N LEU A 87 8.69 -9.27 -2.13
CA LEU A 87 7.99 -10.53 -1.90
C LEU A 87 7.09 -10.45 -0.66
N PHE A 88 7.57 -9.83 0.43
CA PHE A 88 6.77 -9.59 1.62
C PHE A 88 5.51 -8.75 1.29
N MET A 89 5.66 -7.68 0.52
CA MET A 89 4.52 -6.86 0.06
C MET A 89 3.54 -7.63 -0.81
N CYS A 90 4.05 -8.45 -1.74
CA CYS A 90 3.24 -9.27 -2.63
C CYS A 90 2.39 -10.28 -1.87
N MET A 91 2.85 -10.72 -0.69
CA MET A 91 2.05 -11.54 0.21
C MET A 91 1.09 -10.70 1.05
N ALA A 92 1.53 -9.55 1.57
CA ALA A 92 0.73 -8.69 2.43
C ALA A 92 -0.57 -8.20 1.75
N GLY A 93 -0.53 -7.85 0.46
CA GLY A 93 -1.73 -7.47 -0.32
C GLY A 93 -2.87 -8.49 -0.23
N PRO A 94 -2.74 -9.68 -0.84
CA PRO A 94 -3.80 -10.69 -0.88
C PRO A 94 -4.10 -11.34 0.48
N VAL A 95 -3.11 -11.45 1.38
CA VAL A 95 -3.29 -12.14 2.67
C VAL A 95 -3.85 -11.22 3.75
N ILE A 96 -3.44 -9.94 3.77
CA ILE A 96 -3.78 -9.00 4.84
C ILE A 96 -4.77 -7.94 4.34
N ASN A 97 -4.46 -7.26 3.24
CA ASN A 97 -5.21 -6.08 2.81
C ASN A 97 -6.54 -6.45 2.14
N LEU A 98 -6.48 -7.27 1.10
CA LEU A 98 -7.62 -7.61 0.26
C LEU A 98 -8.80 -8.19 1.06
N PRO A 99 -8.62 -9.12 2.02
CA PRO A 99 -9.74 -9.66 2.79
C PRO A 99 -10.43 -8.59 3.64
N ARG A 100 -9.66 -7.66 4.21
CA ARG A 100 -10.19 -6.56 5.04
C ARG A 100 -10.92 -5.52 4.18
N LEU A 101 -10.36 -5.18 3.03
CA LEU A 101 -11.03 -4.29 2.06
C LEU A 101 -12.33 -4.90 1.54
N LYS A 102 -12.35 -6.20 1.24
CA LYS A 102 -13.56 -6.92 0.83
C LYS A 102 -14.63 -6.94 1.93
N ARG A 103 -14.25 -7.09 3.20
CA ARG A 103 -15.17 -7.01 4.34
C ARG A 103 -15.82 -5.63 4.44
N ILE A 104 -15.03 -4.56 4.33
CA ILE A 104 -15.55 -3.18 4.30
C ILE A 104 -16.52 -2.99 3.12
N ALA A 105 -16.13 -3.46 1.93
CA ALA A 105 -16.97 -3.35 0.73
C ALA A 105 -18.29 -4.15 0.86
N ALA A 106 -18.24 -5.37 1.39
CA ALA A 106 -19.43 -6.19 1.64
C ALA A 106 -20.38 -5.50 2.63
N ALA A 107 -19.86 -5.05 3.77
CA ALA A 107 -20.66 -4.33 4.77
C ALA A 107 -21.28 -3.05 4.19
N ALA A 108 -20.55 -2.29 3.37
CA ALA A 108 -21.08 -1.12 2.68
C ALA A 108 -22.14 -1.44 1.61
N ASN A 109 -22.11 -2.64 1.03
CA ASN A 109 -23.10 -3.10 0.05
C ASN A 109 -24.39 -3.58 0.72
N GLU A 110 -24.28 -4.24 1.87
CA GLU A 110 -25.41 -4.83 2.61
C GLU A 110 -26.23 -3.79 3.38
N HIS A 111 -25.68 -2.61 3.68
CA HIS A 111 -26.42 -1.56 4.39
C HIS A 111 -27.36 -0.78 3.45
N PRO A 112 -28.69 -0.83 3.65
CA PRO A 112 -29.66 -0.02 2.91
C PRO A 112 -29.79 1.41 3.47
N LEU A 113 -29.17 1.69 4.62
CA LEU A 113 -29.24 2.98 5.31
C LEU A 113 -28.42 4.04 4.58
N GLU A 114 -29.00 5.22 4.41
CA GLU A 114 -28.31 6.39 3.85
C GLU A 114 -27.19 6.91 4.77
N HIS A 115 -27.31 6.63 6.07
CA HIS A 115 -26.42 7.10 7.13
C HIS A 115 -25.48 5.99 7.59
N MET A 116 -24.22 6.36 7.85
CA MET A 116 -23.17 5.40 8.16
C MET A 116 -23.26 4.89 9.61
N SER A 117 -23.42 3.58 9.78
CA SER A 117 -23.46 2.92 11.09
C SER A 117 -22.11 3.00 11.81
N GLU A 118 -22.14 3.02 13.15
CA GLU A 118 -20.92 3.05 13.98
C GLU A 118 -20.03 1.82 13.74
N ALA A 119 -20.65 0.64 13.61
CA ALA A 119 -19.93 -0.61 13.29
C ALA A 119 -19.14 -0.51 11.97
N LEU A 120 -19.72 0.10 10.94
CA LEU A 120 -19.05 0.29 9.65
C LEU A 120 -17.91 1.31 9.75
N GLN A 121 -18.05 2.36 10.57
CA GLN A 121 -16.96 3.30 10.85
C GLN A 121 -15.77 2.64 11.55
N ILE A 122 -16.05 1.75 12.50
CA ILE A 122 -15.02 0.98 13.21
C ILE A 122 -14.27 0.06 12.23
N GLU A 123 -14.98 -0.60 11.31
CA GLU A 123 -14.34 -1.48 10.32
C GLU A 123 -13.44 -0.70 9.36
N CYS A 124 -13.85 0.50 8.93
CA CYS A 124 -13.01 1.40 8.10
C CYS A 124 -11.73 1.86 8.80
N ARG A 125 -11.71 1.79 10.14
CA ARG A 125 -10.60 2.15 11.02
C ARG A 125 -9.76 0.94 11.45
N ASN A 126 -9.86 -0.18 10.74
CA ASN A 126 -9.09 -1.39 11.04
C ASN A 126 -7.58 -1.08 11.10
N VAL A 127 -7.00 -1.14 12.30
CA VAL A 127 -5.61 -0.72 12.57
C VAL A 127 -4.60 -1.54 11.76
N VAL A 128 -4.87 -2.84 11.57
CA VAL A 128 -3.98 -3.74 10.83
C VAL A 128 -3.94 -3.34 9.36
N LEU A 129 -5.09 -3.02 8.76
CA LEU A 129 -5.16 -2.56 7.37
C LEU A 129 -4.39 -1.25 7.18
N TRP A 130 -4.62 -0.26 8.04
CA TRP A 130 -3.95 1.05 7.99
C TRP A 130 -2.44 0.95 8.14
N ARG A 131 -1.96 0.15 9.09
CA ARG A 131 -0.52 -0.10 9.26
C ARG A 131 0.07 -0.79 8.03
N SER A 132 -0.58 -1.84 7.53
CA SER A 132 -0.10 -2.62 6.39
C SER A 132 0.04 -1.76 5.14
N VAL A 133 -1.02 -1.06 4.71
CA VAL A 133 -1.00 -0.26 3.47
C VAL A 133 -0.06 0.94 3.59
N SER A 134 -0.01 1.61 4.76
CA SER A 134 0.92 2.72 4.97
C SER A 134 2.39 2.26 4.94
N MET A 135 2.70 1.12 5.56
CA MET A 135 4.03 0.53 5.45
C MET A 135 4.36 0.13 4.02
N MET A 136 3.43 -0.49 3.27
CA MET A 136 3.65 -0.83 1.86
C MET A 136 3.98 0.42 1.03
N ALA A 137 3.24 1.52 1.21
CA ALA A 137 3.51 2.77 0.50
C ALA A 137 4.91 3.32 0.79
N LEU A 138 5.32 3.35 2.06
CA LEU A 138 6.63 3.88 2.45
C LEU A 138 7.77 2.93 2.07
N GLN A 139 7.55 1.63 2.13
CA GLN A 139 8.55 0.63 1.75
C GLN A 139 8.79 0.61 0.23
N LEU A 140 7.80 0.97 -0.59
CA LEU A 140 8.05 1.22 -2.02
C LEU A 140 9.07 2.35 -2.24
N ILE A 141 9.04 3.39 -1.41
CA ILE A 141 10.04 4.47 -1.43
C ILE A 141 11.42 3.91 -1.05
N ALA A 142 11.50 3.07 -0.02
CA ALA A 142 12.75 2.39 0.36
C ALA A 142 13.32 1.55 -0.79
N ILE A 143 12.48 0.82 -1.52
CA ILE A 143 12.89 0.04 -2.70
C ILE A 143 13.46 0.96 -3.78
N VAL A 144 12.79 2.07 -4.10
CA VAL A 144 13.29 3.04 -5.10
C VAL A 144 14.63 3.63 -4.67
N TYR A 145 14.79 3.98 -3.39
CA TYR A 145 16.08 4.41 -2.85
C TYR A 145 17.16 3.33 -3.04
N MET A 146 16.87 2.06 -2.75
CA MET A 146 17.81 0.96 -2.94
C MET A 146 18.20 0.77 -4.42
N MET A 147 17.24 0.89 -5.34
CA MET A 147 17.46 0.76 -6.79
C MET A 147 18.33 1.90 -7.36
N THR A 148 18.18 3.11 -6.82
CA THR A 148 18.82 4.32 -7.34
C THR A 148 20.18 4.57 -6.71
N MET A 149 20.26 4.49 -5.37
CA MET A 149 21.47 4.79 -4.60
C MET A 149 22.35 3.57 -4.37
N LYS A 150 21.82 2.35 -4.56
CA LYS A 150 22.55 1.07 -4.47
C LYS A 150 23.40 0.95 -3.20
N PRO A 151 22.81 1.19 -2.02
CA PRO A 151 23.55 1.22 -0.76
C PRO A 151 24.14 -0.14 -0.41
N SER A 152 25.08 -0.13 0.55
CA SER A 152 25.49 -1.34 1.25
C SER A 152 24.35 -1.91 2.10
N ILE A 153 24.56 -3.09 2.68
CA ILE A 153 23.55 -3.76 3.53
C ILE A 153 23.09 -2.88 4.70
N ILE A 154 24.01 -2.11 5.31
CA ILE A 154 23.70 -1.20 6.41
C ILE A 154 22.76 -0.09 5.93
N GLY A 155 23.07 0.53 4.79
CA GLY A 155 22.22 1.57 4.21
C GLY A 155 20.84 1.05 3.80
N ALA A 156 20.76 -0.18 3.28
CA ALA A 156 19.49 -0.83 2.97
C ALA A 156 18.64 -1.07 4.24
N ILE A 157 19.24 -1.61 5.30
CA ILE A 157 18.54 -1.85 6.59
C ILE A 157 18.03 -0.53 7.18
N VAL A 158 18.86 0.52 7.20
CA VAL A 158 18.46 1.84 7.71
C VAL A 158 17.27 2.38 6.91
N ALA A 159 17.31 2.31 5.58
CA ALA A 159 16.21 2.76 4.74
C ALA A 159 14.89 2.01 5.04
N VAL A 160 14.95 0.69 5.19
CA VAL A 160 13.78 -0.13 5.57
C VAL A 160 13.24 0.29 6.93
N MET A 161 14.11 0.43 7.93
CA MET A 161 13.70 0.80 9.29
C MET A 161 13.05 2.17 9.35
N VAL A 162 13.65 3.17 8.71
CA VAL A 162 13.12 4.54 8.65
C VAL A 162 11.75 4.54 7.98
N CYS A 163 11.61 3.88 6.83
CA CYS A 163 10.33 3.81 6.11
C CYS A 163 9.25 3.05 6.89
N THR A 164 9.61 1.97 7.61
CA THR A 164 8.68 1.26 8.51
C THR A 164 8.17 2.19 9.60
N ILE A 165 9.06 2.90 10.30
CA ILE A 165 8.70 3.80 11.39
C ILE A 165 7.77 4.90 10.87
N ILE A 166 8.14 5.56 9.78
CA ILE A 166 7.32 6.62 9.17
C ILE A 166 5.95 6.07 8.77
N GLY A 167 5.89 4.89 8.14
CA GLY A 167 4.63 4.26 7.74
C GLY A 167 3.70 3.95 8.93
N LEU A 168 4.26 3.49 10.04
CA LEU A 168 3.50 3.26 11.27
C LEU A 168 2.98 4.57 11.89
N VAL A 169 3.81 5.61 11.92
CA VAL A 169 3.41 6.93 12.42
C VAL A 169 2.29 7.52 11.56
N LEU A 170 2.37 7.42 10.24
CA LEU A 170 1.33 7.90 9.33
C LEU A 170 0.02 7.15 9.51
N ALA A 171 0.07 5.82 9.67
CA ALA A 171 -1.11 5.02 9.96
C ALA A 171 -1.80 5.46 11.26
N GLN A 172 -1.01 5.67 12.32
CA GLN A 172 -1.52 6.14 13.61
C GLN A 172 -2.10 7.56 13.53
N PHE A 173 -1.43 8.46 12.81
CA PHE A 173 -1.89 9.83 12.60
C PHE A 173 -3.23 9.88 11.83
N ALA A 174 -3.37 9.08 10.77
CA ALA A 174 -4.61 9.00 9.99
C ALA A 174 -5.80 8.52 10.85
N LEU A 175 -5.57 7.53 11.72
CA LEU A 175 -6.59 7.01 12.64
C LEU A 175 -6.92 7.99 13.78
N TYR A 176 -5.94 8.74 14.28
CA TYR A 176 -6.14 9.69 15.38
C TYR A 176 -6.87 10.97 14.93
N SER A 177 -6.47 11.53 13.78
CA SER A 177 -6.99 12.82 13.26
C SER A 177 -8.51 12.82 13.04
N THR A 178 -9.09 11.66 12.75
CA THR A 178 -10.53 11.54 12.50
C THR A 178 -11.35 11.38 13.79
N THR A 179 -10.73 11.06 14.93
CA THR A 179 -11.43 10.87 16.22
C THR A 179 -11.73 12.21 16.92
N LYS A 180 -10.91 13.25 16.68
CA LYS A 180 -11.08 14.59 17.28
C LYS A 180 -12.08 15.51 16.56
N ARG A 181 -12.64 15.10 15.42
CA ARG A 181 -13.57 15.93 14.63
C ARG A 181 -14.97 16.20 15.24
N PRO A 182 -15.49 15.50 16.26
CA PRO A 182 -16.80 15.83 16.83
C PRO A 182 -16.84 17.12 17.66
N GLU A 183 -15.75 17.54 18.30
CA GLU A 183 -15.80 18.61 19.32
C GLU A 183 -15.68 20.04 18.77
N MET A 184 -15.15 20.23 17.57
CA MET A 184 -14.92 21.60 17.04
C MET A 184 -16.12 22.19 16.27
N ILE A 185 -17.20 21.43 16.06
CA ILE A 185 -18.40 21.91 15.35
C ILE A 185 -19.50 22.35 16.34
N ASN A 186 -19.45 21.94 17.60
CA ASN A 186 -20.47 22.27 18.61
C ASN A 186 -20.14 23.53 19.45
N ASN A 187 -19.13 24.31 19.06
CA ASN A 187 -18.68 25.51 19.78
C ASN A 187 -18.64 26.76 18.88
N ARG A 188 -19.56 26.87 17.92
CA ARG A 188 -19.81 28.09 17.17
C ARG A 188 -21.31 28.33 17.01
#